data_AF-A0A328SK94-F1
#
_entry.id   AF-A0A328SK94-F1
#
_cell.length_a   1.000
_cell.length_b   1.000
_cell.length_c   1.000
_cell.angle_alpha   90.00
_cell.angle_beta   90.00
_cell.angle_gamma   90.00
#
_symmetry.space_group_name_H-M   'P 1'
#
loop_
_entity.id
_entity.type
_entity.pdbx_description
1 polymer ?
#
loop_
_entity_poly.entity_id
_entity_poly.type
_entity_poly.pdbx_seq_one_letter_code
_entity_poly.pdbx_strand_id
1 'polypeptide(L)'
;MAIIGLMTSYYNSLAEVSLSFDSYLQMFRVLSILLIFILVSTKLKSFQQMMQGKHSRKNRAICLIIFTLLGLYASRFHIYVDGSPANIRCMVVMISGLLGGPYVGIPVGIITGAYRYTLGGISATSCAISTVVSGIIGSLIFLWNDNKFPKPSVAIILMFLFTGFEMLMVVILSPPSISFEFIRDVYPTMLFASVIGIILFSIVIRDEREKMDSQLDFEENMTDESENEIESNALDDENYEIMKLKNKIADFENKIVDLKDEINEFKRE
;
A
#
# COMPACT_ATOMS: atom_id res chain seq x y z
N MET A 1 30.10 38.35 -34.13
CA MET A 1 30.44 38.22 -32.69
C MET A 1 29.19 38.08 -31.82
N ALA A 2 28.23 39.02 -31.86
CA ALA A 2 27.03 38.96 -30.99
C ALA A 2 26.11 37.75 -31.21
N ILE A 3 25.86 37.33 -32.46
CA ILE A 3 25.00 36.18 -32.78
C ILE A 3 25.62 34.85 -32.31
N ILE A 4 26.95 34.71 -32.44
CA ILE A 4 27.67 33.54 -31.96
C ILE A 4 27.61 33.52 -30.42
N GLY A 5 27.84 34.63 -29.72
CA GLY A 5 27.69 34.70 -28.27
C GLY A 5 26.27 34.39 -27.76
N LEU A 6 25.24 34.84 -28.47
CA LEU A 6 23.84 34.50 -28.19
C LEU A 6 23.53 33.02 -28.43
N MET A 7 24.05 32.44 -29.53
CA MET A 7 23.91 31.00 -29.78
C MET A 7 24.67 30.18 -28.74
N THR A 8 25.90 30.54 -28.38
CA THR A 8 26.66 29.83 -27.35
C THR A 8 25.99 29.95 -25.98
N SER A 9 25.43 31.11 -25.64
CA SER A 9 24.65 31.31 -24.40
C SER A 9 23.35 30.50 -24.39
N TYR A 10 22.63 30.47 -25.51
CA TYR A 10 21.40 29.67 -25.67
C TYR A 10 21.69 28.17 -25.62
N TYR A 11 22.76 27.70 -26.27
CA TYR A 11 23.20 26.30 -26.21
C TYR A 11 23.74 25.93 -24.84
N ASN A 12 24.47 26.81 -24.15
CA ASN A 12 24.89 26.57 -22.75
C ASN A 12 23.68 26.52 -21.82
N SER A 13 22.70 27.42 -21.99
CA SER A 13 21.47 27.41 -21.19
C SER A 13 20.66 26.14 -21.43
N LEU A 14 20.52 25.69 -22.68
CA LEU A 14 19.89 24.41 -23.01
C LEU A 14 20.68 23.21 -22.47
N ALA A 15 22.01 23.25 -22.54
CA ALA A 15 22.88 22.21 -22.00
C ALA A 15 22.78 22.13 -20.47
N GLU A 16 22.83 23.27 -19.76
CA GLU A 16 22.65 23.36 -18.31
C GLU A 16 21.24 22.91 -17.88
N VAL A 17 20.20 23.28 -18.62
CA VAL A 17 18.82 22.81 -18.37
C VAL A 17 18.71 21.30 -18.62
N SER A 18 19.34 20.77 -19.68
CA SER A 18 19.35 19.33 -19.96
C SER A 18 20.10 18.53 -18.88
N LEU A 19 21.28 19.00 -18.46
CA LEU A 19 22.05 18.40 -17.36
C LEU A 19 21.27 18.45 -16.04
N SER A 20 20.58 19.57 -15.78
CA SER A 20 19.76 19.71 -14.59
C SER A 20 18.61 18.71 -14.58
N PHE A 21 17.94 18.48 -15.72
CA PHE A 21 16.81 17.56 -15.84
C PHE A 21 17.22 16.08 -15.85
N ASP A 22 18.42 15.76 -16.34
CA ASP A 22 18.95 14.39 -16.39
C ASP A 22 18.96 13.72 -15.01
N SER A 23 19.32 14.46 -13.96
CA SER A 23 19.33 13.94 -12.59
C SER A 23 17.92 13.55 -12.11
N TYR A 24 16.90 14.32 -12.48
CA TYR A 24 15.50 13.99 -12.17
C TYR A 24 15.04 12.75 -12.93
N LEU A 25 15.35 12.64 -14.22
CA LEU A 25 15.03 11.47 -15.03
C LEU A 25 15.71 10.20 -14.50
N GLN A 26 16.98 10.30 -14.10
CA GLN A 26 17.70 9.19 -13.52
C GLN A 26 17.12 8.76 -12.16
N MET A 27 16.74 9.71 -11.30
CA MET A 27 16.02 9.38 -10.07
C MET A 27 14.66 8.75 -10.36
N PHE A 28 13.92 9.28 -11.34
CA PHE A 28 12.62 8.74 -11.74
C PHE A 28 12.74 7.31 -12.28
N ARG A 29 13.82 6.97 -12.98
CA ARG A 29 14.13 5.60 -13.40
C ARG A 29 14.33 4.67 -12.20
N VAL A 30 15.13 5.06 -11.22
CA VAL A 30 15.33 4.26 -9.99
C VAL A 30 14.01 4.09 -9.24
N LEU A 31 13.23 5.16 -9.13
CA LEU A 31 11.90 5.13 -8.54
C LEU A 31 10.95 4.17 -9.27
N SER A 32 10.93 4.22 -10.60
CA SER A 32 10.07 3.37 -11.44
C SER A 32 10.38 1.89 -11.22
N ILE A 33 11.65 1.52 -11.16
CA ILE A 33 12.07 0.15 -10.86
C ILE A 33 11.55 -0.29 -9.49
N LEU A 34 11.75 0.54 -8.45
CA LEU A 34 11.24 0.24 -7.11
C LEU A 34 9.71 0.11 -7.09
N LEU A 35 9.00 0.98 -7.79
CA LEU A 35 7.54 0.92 -7.88
C LEU A 35 7.07 -0.35 -8.60
N ILE A 36 7.75 -0.78 -9.66
CA ILE A 36 7.45 -2.05 -10.32
C ILE A 36 7.60 -3.20 -9.33
N PHE A 37 8.69 -3.26 -8.56
CA PHE A 37 8.85 -4.31 -7.56
C PHE A 37 7.79 -4.24 -6.46
N ILE A 38 7.40 -3.04 -6.03
CA ILE A 38 6.32 -2.85 -5.07
C ILE A 38 4.98 -3.35 -5.66
N LEU A 39 4.66 -3.00 -6.90
CA LEU A 39 3.45 -3.45 -7.60
C LEU A 39 3.41 -4.96 -7.78
N VAL A 40 4.55 -5.58 -8.10
CA VAL A 40 4.64 -7.04 -8.13
C VAL A 40 4.44 -7.61 -6.72
N SER A 41 4.98 -6.95 -5.69
CA SER A 41 4.79 -7.34 -4.29
C SER A 41 3.33 -7.24 -3.84
N THR A 42 2.53 -6.32 -4.39
CA THR A 42 1.08 -6.24 -4.06
C THR A 42 0.30 -7.47 -4.52
N LYS A 43 0.83 -8.28 -5.44
CA LYS A 43 0.20 -9.56 -5.85
C LYS A 43 0.44 -10.70 -4.86
N LEU A 44 1.33 -10.51 -3.88
CA LEU A 44 1.56 -11.51 -2.84
C LEU A 44 0.46 -11.43 -1.78
N LYS A 45 -0.23 -12.55 -1.52
CA LYS A 45 -1.30 -12.64 -0.50
C LYS A 45 -0.87 -12.08 0.87
N SER A 46 0.38 -12.32 1.28
CA SER A 46 0.91 -11.80 2.54
C SER A 46 1.04 -10.27 2.57
N PHE A 47 1.37 -9.65 1.44
CA PHE A 47 1.46 -8.19 1.33
C PHE A 47 0.05 -7.58 1.35
N GLN A 48 -0.88 -8.15 0.56
CA GLN A 48 -2.30 -7.77 0.56
C GLN A 48 -2.92 -7.84 1.96
N GLN A 49 -2.67 -8.92 2.70
CA GLN A 49 -3.14 -9.06 4.07
C GLN A 49 -2.54 -7.99 5.00
N MET A 50 -1.27 -7.61 4.82
CA MET A 50 -0.67 -6.53 5.60
C MET A 50 -1.30 -5.17 5.27
N MET A 51 -1.65 -4.95 4.00
CA MET A 51 -2.44 -3.79 3.58
C MET A 51 -3.83 -3.79 4.21
N GLN A 52 -4.48 -4.94 4.42
CA GLN A 52 -5.76 -5.02 5.15
C GLN A 52 -5.63 -4.78 6.67
N GLY A 53 -4.42 -4.61 7.20
CA GLY A 53 -4.18 -4.55 8.64
C GLY A 53 -4.12 -5.92 9.33
N LYS A 54 -4.08 -7.02 8.56
CA LYS A 54 -3.87 -8.38 9.10
C LYS A 54 -2.38 -8.64 9.31
N HIS A 55 -1.92 -8.24 10.49
CA HIS A 55 -0.51 -8.22 10.87
C HIS A 55 0.01 -9.56 11.43
N SER A 56 -0.22 -10.66 10.72
CA SER A 56 0.34 -11.98 11.07
C SER A 56 1.88 -11.96 11.09
N ARG A 57 2.51 -12.77 11.96
CA ARG A 57 3.97 -12.94 12.01
C ARG A 57 4.56 -13.33 10.66
N LYS A 58 3.86 -14.18 9.89
CA LYS A 58 4.28 -14.60 8.54
C LYS A 58 4.27 -13.41 7.56
N ASN A 59 3.23 -12.58 7.61
CA ASN A 59 3.08 -11.43 6.71
C ASN A 59 4.14 -10.36 6.99
N ARG A 60 4.39 -10.09 8.27
CA ARG A 60 5.46 -9.19 8.71
C ARG A 60 6.84 -9.68 8.24
N ALA A 61 7.13 -10.97 8.39
CA ALA A 61 8.42 -11.54 7.95
C ALA A 61 8.63 -11.40 6.44
N ILE A 62 7.61 -11.70 5.63
CA ILE A 62 7.70 -11.56 4.16
C ILE A 62 7.91 -10.09 3.77
N CYS A 63 7.16 -9.16 4.38
CA CYS A 63 7.30 -7.76 4.06
C CYS A 63 8.65 -7.19 4.53
N LEU A 64 9.16 -7.64 5.68
CA LEU A 64 10.52 -7.30 6.12
C LEU A 64 11.53 -7.70 5.06
N ILE A 65 11.49 -8.94 4.56
CA ILE A 65 12.42 -9.41 3.51
C ILE A 65 12.32 -8.54 2.25
N ILE A 66 11.10 -8.28 1.77
CA ILE A 66 10.86 -7.47 0.56
C ILE A 66 11.41 -6.06 0.75
N PHE A 67 11.04 -5.36 1.83
CA PHE A 67 11.48 -3.99 2.06
C PHE A 67 12.97 -3.89 2.38
N THR A 68 13.57 -4.89 3.01
CA THR A 68 15.04 -4.96 3.16
C THR A 68 15.70 -5.05 1.80
N LEU A 69 15.26 -5.95 0.89
CA LEU A 69 15.83 -6.06 -0.45
C LEU A 69 15.68 -4.75 -1.24
N LEU A 70 14.51 -4.11 -1.17
CA LEU A 70 14.27 -2.81 -1.81
C LEU A 70 15.13 -1.70 -1.20
N GLY A 71 15.30 -1.67 0.12
CA GLY A 71 16.14 -0.69 0.81
C GLY A 71 17.61 -0.84 0.43
N LEU A 72 18.10 -2.08 0.38
CA LEU A 72 19.47 -2.39 -0.07
C LEU A 72 19.67 -1.99 -1.52
N TYR A 73 18.71 -2.30 -2.40
CA TYR A 73 18.72 -1.88 -3.79
C TYR A 73 18.77 -0.35 -3.92
N ALA A 74 17.89 0.37 -3.21
CA ALA A 74 17.84 1.84 -3.20
C ALA A 74 19.12 2.47 -2.62
N SER A 75 19.86 1.75 -1.78
CA SER A 75 21.16 2.18 -1.26
C SER A 75 22.28 1.97 -2.28
N ARG A 76 22.27 0.81 -2.96
CA ARG A 76 23.34 0.40 -3.86
C ARG A 76 23.29 1.15 -5.19
N PHE A 77 22.09 1.33 -5.75
CA PHE A 77 21.85 1.99 -7.03
C PHE A 77 21.48 3.46 -6.83
N HIS A 78 22.38 4.19 -6.16
CA HIS A 78 22.34 5.64 -6.12
C HIS A 78 22.80 6.22 -7.47
N ILE A 79 22.36 7.43 -7.77
CA ILE A 79 22.88 8.18 -8.92
C ILE A 79 23.89 9.19 -8.40
N TYR A 80 24.81 9.62 -9.27
CA TYR A 80 25.69 10.73 -8.96
C TYR A 80 25.09 12.00 -9.54
N VAL A 81 24.77 12.97 -8.68
CA VAL A 81 24.39 14.34 -9.06
C VAL A 81 25.56 15.23 -8.67
N ASP A 82 26.24 15.81 -9.65
CA ASP A 82 27.45 16.64 -9.46
C ASP A 82 28.51 15.98 -8.53
N GLY A 83 28.75 14.68 -8.76
CA GLY A 83 29.73 13.89 -7.99
C GLY A 83 29.24 13.42 -6.62
N SER A 84 28.02 13.79 -6.21
CA SER A 84 27.43 13.44 -4.93
C SER A 84 26.37 12.32 -5.06
N PRO A 85 26.37 11.30 -4.16
CA PRO A 85 25.45 10.19 -4.26
C PRO A 85 24.02 10.56 -3.80
N ALA A 86 23.09 10.60 -4.75
CA ALA A 86 21.65 10.82 -4.54
C ALA A 86 20.87 9.49 -4.51
N ASN A 87 19.94 9.33 -3.58
CA ASN A 87 19.20 8.07 -3.38
C ASN A 87 17.78 8.31 -2.85
N ILE A 88 16.95 7.27 -2.86
CA ILE A 88 15.57 7.30 -2.31
C ILE A 88 15.37 6.23 -1.23
N ARG A 89 16.45 5.84 -0.55
CA ARG A 89 16.44 4.76 0.45
C ARG A 89 15.51 5.06 1.63
N CYS A 90 15.61 6.27 2.18
CA CYS A 90 14.79 6.68 3.32
C CYS A 90 13.30 6.60 2.98
N MET A 91 12.91 6.89 1.74
CA MET A 91 11.52 6.73 1.29
C MET A 91 11.05 5.27 1.43
N VAL A 92 11.82 4.31 0.91
CA VAL A 92 11.50 2.87 1.00
C VAL A 92 11.39 2.41 2.46
N VAL A 93 12.34 2.83 3.29
CA VAL A 93 12.40 2.47 4.71
C VAL A 93 11.23 3.07 5.48
N MET A 94 10.89 4.33 5.23
CA MET A 94 9.70 4.98 5.82
C MET A 94 8.42 4.22 5.44
N ILE A 95 8.25 3.89 4.16
CA ILE A 95 7.10 3.13 3.67
C ILE A 95 6.97 1.81 4.43
N SER A 96 8.09 1.10 4.64
CA SER A 96 8.08 -0.16 5.37
C SER A 96 7.59 -0.01 6.82
N GLY A 97 7.90 1.11 7.48
CA GLY A 97 7.37 1.45 8.80
C GLY A 97 5.90 1.89 8.77
N LEU A 98 5.52 2.72 7.80
CA LEU A 98 4.14 3.18 7.62
C LEU A 98 3.17 2.04 7.28
N LEU A 99 3.66 0.95 6.68
CA LEU A 99 2.85 -0.20 6.30
C LEU A 99 2.91 -1.34 7.32
N GLY A 100 4.11 -1.70 7.78
CA GLY A 100 4.35 -2.87 8.62
C GLY A 100 4.63 -2.57 10.09
N GLY A 101 4.66 -1.29 10.47
CA GLY A 101 4.87 -0.84 11.84
C GLY A 101 6.27 -1.15 12.39
N PRO A 102 6.45 -1.12 13.72
CA PRO A 102 7.76 -1.26 14.36
C PRO A 102 8.45 -2.60 14.08
N TYR A 103 7.69 -3.66 13.83
CA TYR A 103 8.22 -4.99 13.56
C TYR A 103 8.78 -5.16 12.15
N VAL A 104 8.50 -4.23 11.23
CA VAL A 104 9.02 -4.23 9.86
C VAL A 104 9.93 -3.02 9.67
N GLY A 105 9.45 -1.82 9.96
CA GLY A 105 10.16 -0.56 9.69
C GLY A 105 11.48 -0.41 10.44
N ILE A 106 11.51 -0.74 11.74
CA ILE A 106 12.73 -0.60 12.53
C ILE A 106 13.82 -1.58 12.08
N PRO A 107 13.55 -2.91 11.94
CA PRO A 107 14.55 -3.84 11.41
C PRO A 107 15.03 -3.47 10.01
N VAL A 108 14.12 -3.09 9.10
CA VAL A 108 14.47 -2.66 7.74
C VAL A 108 15.39 -1.43 7.80
N GLY A 109 15.07 -0.45 8.64
CA GLY A 109 15.89 0.75 8.84
C GLY A 109 17.28 0.44 9.39
N ILE A 110 17.39 -0.46 10.37
CA ILE A 110 18.67 -0.90 10.95
C ILE A 110 19.52 -1.61 9.89
N ILE A 111 18.98 -2.62 9.20
CA ILE A 111 19.72 -3.40 8.20
C ILE A 111 20.17 -2.49 7.04
N THR A 112 19.25 -1.68 6.53
CA THR A 112 19.52 -0.80 5.39
C THR A 112 20.45 0.35 5.77
N GLY A 113 20.31 0.91 6.97
CA GLY A 113 21.19 1.95 7.51
C GLY A 113 22.61 1.41 7.73
N ALA A 114 22.74 0.21 8.31
CA ALA A 114 24.03 -0.46 8.46
C ALA A 114 24.69 -0.71 7.10
N TYR A 115 23.94 -1.21 6.12
CA TYR A 115 24.45 -1.37 4.76
C TYR A 115 24.87 -0.03 4.13
N ARG A 116 24.09 1.04 4.32
CA ARG A 116 24.50 2.37 3.84
C ARG A 116 25.80 2.83 4.49
N TYR A 117 25.99 2.57 5.78
CA TYR A 117 27.21 2.92 6.49
C TYR A 117 28.43 2.21 5.88
N THR A 118 28.33 0.92 5.53
CA THR A 118 29.45 0.15 4.96
C THR A 118 29.88 0.62 3.57
N LEU A 119 29.01 1.30 2.82
CA LEU A 119 29.37 1.90 1.52
C LEU A 119 30.34 3.09 1.66
N GLY A 120 30.50 3.65 2.86
CA GLY A 120 31.40 4.78 3.10
C GLY A 120 30.99 6.06 2.35
N GLY A 121 31.93 6.99 2.24
CA GLY A 121 31.72 8.32 1.67
C GLY A 121 31.26 9.37 2.68
N ILE A 122 31.20 10.62 2.23
CA ILE A 122 31.04 11.81 3.09
C ILE A 122 29.72 11.78 3.87
N SER A 123 28.64 11.30 3.26
CA SER A 123 27.33 11.20 3.89
C SER A 123 27.05 9.84 4.55
N ALA A 124 28.04 8.95 4.71
CA ALA A 124 27.79 7.58 5.21
C ALA A 124 27.09 7.57 6.57
N THR A 125 27.65 8.31 7.54
CA THR A 125 27.15 8.35 8.92
C THR A 125 25.79 9.06 8.99
N SER A 126 25.67 10.25 8.38
CA SER A 126 24.43 11.03 8.37
C SER A 126 23.29 10.27 7.71
N CYS A 127 23.51 9.74 6.50
CA CYS A 127 22.53 8.93 5.81
C CYS A 127 22.17 7.65 6.58
N ALA A 128 23.13 6.94 7.15
CA ALA A 128 22.86 5.72 7.91
C ALA A 128 21.93 6.00 9.11
N ILE A 129 22.23 7.04 9.89
CA ILE A 129 21.40 7.45 11.04
C ILE A 129 20.01 7.87 10.57
N SER A 130 19.92 8.76 9.58
CA SER A 130 18.64 9.18 9.01
C SER A 130 17.81 8.00 8.52
N THR A 131 18.44 6.96 7.96
CA THR A 131 17.73 5.75 7.51
C THR A 131 17.06 5.02 8.67
N VAL A 132 17.77 4.83 9.77
CA VAL A 132 17.20 4.18 10.96
C VAL A 132 16.06 5.03 11.52
N VAL A 133 16.27 6.34 11.63
CA VAL A 133 15.25 7.29 12.12
C VAL A 133 14.02 7.28 11.23
N SER A 134 14.18 7.19 9.91
CA SER A 134 13.08 7.06 8.95
C SER A 134 12.19 5.86 9.25
N GLY A 135 12.80 4.70 9.53
CA GLY A 135 12.09 3.48 9.90
C GLY A 135 11.35 3.60 11.24
N ILE A 136 11.97 4.27 12.22
CA ILE A 136 11.36 4.54 13.52
C ILE A 136 10.16 5.48 13.37
N ILE A 137 10.32 6.61 12.67
CA ILE A 137 9.25 7.60 12.47
C ILE A 137 8.09 6.97 11.71
N GLY A 138 8.34 6.27 10.61
CA GLY A 138 7.29 5.57 9.87
C GLY A 138 6.54 4.57 10.78
N SER A 139 7.26 3.83 11.60
CA SER A 139 6.67 2.89 12.56
C SER A 139 5.83 3.57 13.64
N LEU A 140 6.25 4.75 14.11
CA LEU A 140 5.52 5.52 15.12
C LEU A 140 4.22 6.08 14.54
N ILE A 141 4.26 6.64 13.33
CA ILE A 141 3.06 7.12 12.63
C ILE A 141 2.07 5.99 12.39
N PHE A 142 2.55 4.79 12.04
CA PHE A 142 1.70 3.61 11.91
C PHE A 142 0.98 3.25 13.22
N LEU A 143 1.66 3.34 14.37
CA LEU A 143 1.06 3.10 15.67
C LEU A 143 0.04 4.19 16.03
N TRP A 144 0.32 5.46 15.71
CA TRP A 144 -0.62 6.57 15.92
C TRP A 144 -1.85 6.54 15.00
N ASN A 145 -1.76 5.82 13.88
CA ASN A 145 -2.86 5.65 12.93
C ASN A 145 -3.49 4.26 13.06
N ASP A 146 -3.67 3.77 14.29
CA ASP A 146 -4.37 2.54 14.64
C ASP A 146 -3.86 1.28 13.91
N ASN A 147 -2.54 1.17 13.71
CA ASN A 147 -1.90 0.08 12.97
C ASN A 147 -2.37 -0.02 11.50
N LYS A 148 -2.74 1.10 10.90
CA LYS A 148 -3.12 1.22 9.49
C LYS A 148 -2.18 2.20 8.79
N PHE A 149 -2.05 2.03 7.48
CA PHE A 149 -1.34 2.99 6.64
C PHE A 149 -2.04 4.37 6.73
N PRO A 150 -1.31 5.48 6.94
CA PRO A 150 -1.91 6.79 7.10
C PRO A 150 -2.57 7.30 5.82
N LYS A 151 -3.39 8.34 5.93
CA LYS A 151 -3.95 9.02 4.77
C LYS A 151 -2.83 9.52 3.84
N PRO A 152 -3.01 9.49 2.51
CA PRO A 152 -1.99 9.93 1.56
C PRO A 152 -1.42 11.32 1.87
N SER A 153 -2.25 12.28 2.26
CA SER A 153 -1.82 13.63 2.63
C SER A 153 -0.82 13.63 3.79
N VAL A 154 -1.05 12.81 4.82
CA VAL A 154 -0.15 12.68 5.97
C VAL A 154 1.17 12.04 5.55
N ALA A 155 1.13 10.97 4.74
CA ALA A 155 2.33 10.31 4.23
C ALA A 155 3.20 11.26 3.38
N ILE A 156 2.57 12.07 2.53
CA ILE A 156 3.25 13.06 1.67
C ILE A 156 3.94 14.14 2.51
N ILE A 157 3.20 14.75 3.45
CA ILE A 157 3.74 15.79 4.34
C ILE A 157 4.90 15.23 5.17
N LEU A 158 4.73 14.02 5.71
CA LEU A 158 5.77 13.34 6.47
C LEU A 158 7.03 13.14 5.64
N MET A 159 6.90 12.64 4.40
CA MET A 159 8.05 12.42 3.52
C MET A 159 8.76 13.71 3.15
N PHE A 160 8.00 14.77 2.86
CA PHE A 160 8.54 16.09 2.55
C PHE A 160 9.38 16.62 3.73
N LEU A 161 8.80 16.63 4.93
CA LEU A 161 9.50 17.08 6.15
C LEU A 161 10.70 16.21 6.46
N PHE A 162 10.57 14.89 6.30
CA PHE A 162 11.64 13.95 6.59
C PHE A 162 12.81 14.09 5.62
N THR A 163 12.57 14.38 4.35
CA THR A 163 13.65 14.61 3.39
C THR A 163 14.45 15.86 3.76
N GLY A 164 13.78 16.92 4.24
CA GLY A 164 14.45 18.09 4.81
C GLY A 164 15.26 17.75 6.07
N PHE A 165 14.72 16.92 6.96
CA PHE A 165 15.44 16.40 8.13
C PHE A 165 16.68 15.58 7.73
N GLU A 166 16.61 14.75 6.70
CA GLU A 166 17.76 13.99 6.21
C GLU A 166 18.89 14.93 5.77
N MET A 167 18.56 16.00 5.03
CA MET A 167 19.56 17.01 4.63
C MET A 167 20.13 17.76 5.83
N LEU A 168 19.30 18.08 6.83
CA LEU A 168 19.77 18.69 8.06
C LEU A 168 20.80 17.79 8.77
N MET A 169 20.54 16.47 8.82
CA MET A 169 21.50 15.51 9.38
C MET A 169 22.80 15.46 8.58
N VAL A 170 22.75 15.64 7.25
CA VAL A 170 23.96 15.77 6.42
C VAL A 170 24.75 17.03 6.79
N VAL A 171 24.12 18.18 7.01
CA VAL A 171 24.82 19.41 7.46
C VAL A 171 25.51 19.21 8.80
N ILE A 172 24.81 18.62 9.77
CA ILE A 172 25.29 18.52 11.15
C ILE A 172 26.45 17.54 11.29
N LEU A 173 26.40 16.42 10.57
CA LEU A 173 27.32 15.30 10.76
C LEU A 173 28.41 15.18 9.68
N SER A 174 28.33 15.98 8.61
CA SER A 174 29.31 15.96 7.52
C SER A 174 30.12 17.27 7.50
N PRO A 175 31.37 17.27 6.98
CA PRO A 175 32.19 18.48 6.94
C PRO A 175 31.48 19.67 6.23
N PRO A 176 31.49 20.88 6.82
CA PRO A 176 30.81 22.05 6.28
C PRO A 176 31.24 22.45 4.86
N SER A 177 32.50 22.14 4.49
CA SER A 177 33.07 22.48 3.19
C SER A 177 32.41 21.75 2.00
N ILE A 178 31.69 20.64 2.25
CA ILE A 178 31.10 19.81 1.18
C ILE A 178 29.59 19.65 1.35
N SER A 179 29.06 19.82 2.57
CA SER A 179 27.64 19.62 2.86
C SER A 179 26.71 20.63 2.18
N PHE A 180 27.15 21.87 1.99
CA PHE A 180 26.34 22.90 1.30
C PHE A 180 26.19 22.63 -0.19
N GLU A 181 27.27 22.27 -0.89
CA GLU A 181 27.23 21.88 -2.30
C GLU A 181 26.38 20.61 -2.47
N PHE A 182 26.60 19.60 -1.61
CA PHE A 182 25.80 18.39 -1.59
C PHE A 182 24.30 18.70 -1.50
N ILE A 183 23.88 19.56 -0.58
CA ILE A 183 22.46 19.89 -0.42
C ILE A 183 21.93 20.65 -1.62
N ARG A 184 22.66 21.66 -2.11
CA ARG A 184 22.21 22.45 -3.26
C ARG A 184 21.92 21.56 -4.47
N ASP A 185 22.78 20.57 -4.71
CA ASP A 185 22.76 19.79 -5.94
C ASP A 185 21.87 18.52 -5.78
N VAL A 186 21.92 17.85 -4.62
CA VAL A 186 21.22 16.57 -4.38
C VAL A 186 19.81 16.74 -3.81
N TYR A 187 19.58 17.73 -2.94
CA TYR A 187 18.29 17.85 -2.24
C TYR A 187 17.08 18.00 -3.18
N PRO A 188 17.11 18.86 -4.23
CA PRO A 188 15.94 19.06 -5.07
C PRO A 188 15.50 17.77 -5.79
N THR A 189 16.46 17.02 -6.31
CA THR A 189 16.21 15.77 -7.05
C THR A 189 15.76 14.65 -6.11
N MET A 190 16.36 14.51 -4.94
CA MET A 190 15.94 13.54 -3.91
C MET A 190 14.56 13.84 -3.35
N LEU A 191 14.25 15.11 -3.08
CA LEU A 191 12.95 15.54 -2.60
C LEU A 191 11.86 15.22 -3.62
N PHE A 192 12.07 15.59 -4.88
CA PHE A 192 11.16 15.27 -5.97
C PHE A 192 10.87 13.76 -6.04
N ALA A 193 11.91 12.94 -6.09
CA ALA A 193 11.77 11.50 -6.24
C ALA A 193 11.10 10.84 -5.02
N SER A 194 11.46 11.26 -3.80
CA SER A 194 10.90 10.70 -2.57
C SER A 194 9.43 11.07 -2.38
N VAL A 195 9.05 12.31 -2.69
CA VAL A 195 7.66 12.79 -2.60
C VAL A 195 6.79 12.14 -3.67
N ILE A 196 7.26 12.06 -4.92
CA ILE A 196 6.50 11.36 -5.98
C ILE A 196 6.36 9.87 -5.65
N GLY A 197 7.41 9.24 -5.14
CA GLY A 197 7.35 7.84 -4.78
C GLY A 197 6.35 7.55 -3.65
N ILE A 198 6.25 8.39 -2.62
CA ILE A 198 5.24 8.19 -1.58
C ILE A 198 3.83 8.49 -2.09
N ILE A 199 3.64 9.44 -3.02
CA ILE A 199 2.35 9.69 -3.67
C ILE A 199 1.91 8.43 -4.42
N LEU A 200 2.77 7.91 -5.30
CA LEU A 200 2.48 6.74 -6.13
C LEU A 200 2.23 5.51 -5.26
N PHE A 201 3.06 5.30 -4.22
CA PHE A 201 2.84 4.23 -3.26
C PHE A 201 1.48 4.35 -2.57
N SER A 202 1.12 5.55 -2.10
CA SER A 202 -0.15 5.78 -1.41
C SER A 202 -1.37 5.54 -2.32
N ILE A 203 -1.27 5.88 -3.61
CA ILE A 203 -2.30 5.58 -4.62
C ILE A 203 -2.45 4.06 -4.78
N VAL A 204 -1.34 3.33 -4.93
CA VAL A 204 -1.35 1.87 -5.05
C VAL A 204 -1.99 1.21 -3.83
N ILE A 205 -1.63 1.67 -2.62
CA ILE A 205 -2.22 1.14 -1.39
C ILE A 205 -3.73 1.37 -1.34
N ARG A 206 -4.18 2.55 -1.76
CA ARG A 206 -5.59 2.91 -1.79
C ARG A 206 -6.37 2.07 -2.81
N ASP A 207 -5.88 1.98 -4.03
CA ASP A 207 -6.51 1.23 -5.13
C ASP A 207 -6.66 -0.26 -4.79
N GLU A 208 -5.62 -0.88 -4.24
CA GLU A 208 -5.68 -2.29 -3.84
C GLU A 208 -6.62 -2.50 -2.63
N ARG A 209 -6.72 -1.55 -1.69
CA ARG A 209 -7.73 -1.62 -0.61
C ARG A 209 -9.16 -1.53 -1.18
N GLU A 210 -9.43 -0.53 -2.01
CA GLU A 210 -10.76 -0.33 -2.62
C GLU A 210 -11.19 -1.58 -3.42
N LYS A 211 -10.31 -2.16 -4.22
CA LYS A 211 -10.58 -3.41 -4.98
C LYS A 211 -10.92 -4.60 -4.07
N MET A 212 -10.20 -4.73 -2.96
CA MET A 212 -10.36 -5.86 -2.05
C MET A 212 -11.61 -5.70 -1.18
N ASP A 213 -11.96 -4.49 -0.78
CA ASP A 213 -13.20 -4.19 -0.06
C ASP A 213 -14.41 -4.48 -0.97
N SER A 214 -14.38 -4.06 -2.24
CA SER A 214 -15.45 -4.39 -3.21
C SER A 214 -15.61 -5.89 -3.48
N GLN A 215 -14.53 -6.68 -3.39
CA GLN A 215 -14.60 -8.15 -3.53
C GLN A 215 -15.25 -8.80 -2.31
N LEU A 216 -14.96 -8.32 -1.10
CA LEU A 216 -15.57 -8.82 0.12
C LEU A 216 -17.07 -8.50 0.14
N ASP A 217 -17.45 -7.27 -0.22
CA ASP A 217 -18.87 -6.88 -0.31
C ASP A 217 -19.62 -7.73 -1.35
N PHE A 218 -18.98 -8.06 -2.48
CA PHE A 218 -19.57 -8.93 -3.49
C PHE A 218 -19.76 -10.37 -3.00
N GLU A 219 -18.76 -10.94 -2.31
CA GLU A 219 -18.84 -12.28 -1.73
C GLU A 219 -19.91 -12.36 -0.63
N GLU A 220 -20.02 -11.35 0.23
CA GLU A 220 -21.04 -11.28 1.29
C GLU A 220 -22.45 -11.22 0.69
N ASN A 221 -22.69 -10.32 -0.28
CA ASN A 221 -23.99 -10.22 -0.97
C ASN A 221 -24.39 -11.53 -1.68
N MET A 222 -23.44 -12.21 -2.34
CA MET A 222 -23.71 -13.51 -2.98
C MET A 222 -24.06 -14.59 -1.95
N THR A 223 -23.44 -14.55 -0.76
CA THR A 223 -23.72 -15.52 0.30
C THR A 223 -25.11 -15.28 0.89
N ASP A 224 -25.45 -14.02 1.17
CA ASP A 224 -26.77 -13.63 1.66
C ASP A 224 -27.88 -13.96 0.64
N GLU A 225 -27.65 -13.72 -0.65
CA GLU A 225 -28.59 -14.11 -1.71
C GLU A 225 -28.80 -15.63 -1.72
N SER A 226 -27.73 -16.41 -1.60
CA SER A 226 -27.82 -17.88 -1.58
C SER A 226 -28.55 -18.41 -0.34
N GLU A 227 -28.34 -17.80 0.84
CA GLU A 227 -29.04 -18.18 2.06
C GLU A 227 -30.53 -17.84 1.99
N ASN A 228 -30.86 -16.65 1.46
CA ASN A 228 -32.25 -16.24 1.25
C ASN A 228 -32.98 -17.13 0.24
N GLU A 229 -32.33 -17.54 -0.85
CA GLU A 229 -32.92 -18.50 -1.80
C GLU A 229 -33.19 -19.87 -1.15
N ILE A 230 -32.27 -20.36 -0.33
CA ILE A 230 -32.47 -21.64 0.39
C ILE A 230 -33.64 -21.52 1.37
N GLU A 231 -33.73 -20.43 2.13
CA GLU A 231 -34.82 -20.21 3.08
C GLU A 231 -36.17 -20.07 2.38
N SER A 232 -36.23 -19.32 1.26
CA SER A 232 -37.45 -19.20 0.44
C SER A 232 -37.90 -20.56 -0.10
N ASN A 233 -36.99 -21.35 -0.66
CA ASN A 233 -37.32 -22.67 -1.19
C ASN A 233 -37.82 -23.63 -0.09
N ALA A 234 -37.23 -23.57 1.11
CA ALA A 234 -37.68 -24.39 2.24
C ALA A 234 -39.09 -24.00 2.72
N LEU A 235 -39.40 -22.70 2.75
CA LEU A 235 -40.74 -22.19 3.07
C LEU A 235 -41.78 -22.60 2.02
N ASP A 236 -41.42 -22.58 0.74
CA ASP A 236 -42.29 -23.02 -0.35
C ASP A 236 -42.61 -24.52 -0.27
N ASP A 237 -41.61 -25.35 0.03
CA ASP A 237 -41.79 -26.79 0.26
C ASP A 237 -42.70 -27.08 1.47
N GLU A 238 -42.53 -26.35 2.57
CA GLU A 238 -43.39 -26.50 3.76
C GLU A 238 -44.84 -26.06 3.47
N ASN A 239 -45.02 -24.92 2.78
CA ASN A 239 -46.34 -24.44 2.36
C ASN A 239 -47.05 -25.43 1.43
N TYR A 240 -46.30 -26.07 0.52
CA TYR A 240 -46.84 -27.11 -0.36
C TYR A 240 -47.38 -28.32 0.42
N GLU A 241 -46.62 -28.83 1.39
CA GLU A 241 -47.07 -29.96 2.22
C GLU A 241 -48.27 -29.59 3.12
N ILE A 242 -48.32 -28.37 3.67
CA ILE A 242 -49.48 -27.86 4.41
C ILE A 242 -50.72 -27.82 3.51
N MET A 243 -50.59 -27.31 2.29
CA MET A 243 -51.70 -27.20 1.34
C MET A 243 -52.23 -28.59 0.93
N LYS A 244 -51.34 -29.55 0.71
CA LYS A 244 -51.68 -30.95 0.42
C LYS A 244 -52.41 -31.62 1.58
N LEU A 245 -51.99 -31.38 2.83
CA LEU A 245 -52.68 -31.87 4.02
C LEU A 245 -54.08 -31.24 4.17
N LYS A 246 -54.22 -29.93 3.96
CA LYS A 246 -55.52 -29.24 3.98
C LYS A 246 -56.49 -29.83 2.97
N ASN A 247 -56.03 -30.10 1.74
CA ASN A 247 -56.87 -30.72 0.71
C ASN A 247 -57.32 -32.13 1.08
N LYS A 248 -56.45 -32.95 1.71
CA LYS A 248 -56.83 -34.26 2.22
C LYS A 248 -57.87 -34.18 3.34
N ILE A 249 -57.73 -33.22 4.26
CA ILE A 249 -58.71 -33.02 5.34
C ILE A 249 -60.08 -32.66 4.77
N ALA A 250 -60.14 -31.73 3.80
CA ALA A 250 -61.38 -31.35 3.14
C ALA A 250 -62.07 -32.55 2.43
N ASP A 251 -61.29 -33.43 1.78
CA ASP A 251 -61.82 -34.66 1.17
C ASP A 251 -62.43 -35.62 2.22
N PHE A 252 -61.79 -35.76 3.39
CA PHE A 252 -62.35 -36.55 4.48
C PHE A 252 -63.62 -35.92 5.08
N GLU A 253 -63.67 -34.60 5.23
CA GLU A 253 -64.87 -33.91 5.71
C GLU A 253 -66.07 -34.15 4.78
N ASN A 254 -65.87 -34.04 3.47
CA ASN A 254 -66.91 -34.33 2.48
C ASN A 254 -67.40 -35.79 2.58
N LYS A 255 -66.48 -36.76 2.66
CA LYS A 255 -66.85 -38.18 2.83
C LYS A 255 -67.64 -38.44 4.12
N ILE A 256 -67.33 -37.74 5.21
CA ILE A 256 -68.08 -37.87 6.47
C ILE A 256 -69.50 -37.31 6.32
N VAL A 257 -69.67 -36.23 5.55
CA VAL A 257 -70.99 -35.68 5.23
C VAL A 257 -71.79 -36.67 4.39
N ASP A 258 -71.20 -37.21 3.31
CA ASP A 258 -71.86 -38.19 2.45
C ASP A 258 -72.31 -39.44 3.24
N LEU A 259 -71.44 -39.97 4.11
CA LEU A 259 -71.77 -41.10 4.98
C LEU A 259 -72.88 -40.78 5.98
N LYS A 260 -72.92 -39.56 6.52
CA LYS A 260 -74.02 -39.13 7.40
C LYS A 260 -75.34 -39.07 6.64
N ASP A 261 -75.32 -38.63 5.39
CA ASP A 261 -76.51 -38.55 4.55
C ASP A 261 -77.02 -39.95 4.17
N GLU A 262 -76.14 -40.88 3.80
CA GLU A 262 -76.50 -42.30 3.58
C GLU A 262 -77.11 -42.95 4.83
N ILE A 263 -76.52 -42.74 6.02
CA ILE A 263 -77.06 -43.26 7.29
C ILE A 263 -78.45 -42.68 7.59
N ASN A 264 -78.69 -41.42 7.22
CA ASN A 264 -79.98 -40.77 7.41
C ASN A 264 -81.04 -41.22 6.41
N GLU A 265 -80.67 -41.67 5.21
CA GLU A 265 -81.58 -42.36 4.28
C GLU A 265 -81.95 -43.75 4.80
N PHE A 266 -80.98 -44.54 5.26
CA PHE A 266 -81.23 -45.88 5.83
C PHE A 266 -82.14 -45.87 7.07
N LYS A 267 -82.22 -44.75 7.81
CA LYS A 267 -83.13 -44.60 8.95
C LYS A 267 -84.57 -44.21 8.57
N ARG A 268 -84.84 -43.90 7.30
CA ARG A 268 -86.17 -43.50 6.80
C ARG A 268 -86.92 -44.62 6.07
N GLU A 269 -86.28 -45.74 5.79
CA GLU A 269 -86.92 -47.01 5.40
C GLU A 269 -87.29 -47.85 6.63
#